data_AF-A0A7W0UV84-F1
#
_entry.id   AF-A0A7W0UV84-F1
#
_cell.length_a   1.000
_cell.length_b   1.000
_cell.length_c   1.000
_cell.angle_alpha   90.00
_cell.angle_beta   90.00
_cell.angle_gamma   90.00
#
_symmetry.space_group_name_H-M   'P 1'
#
loop_
_entity.id
_entity.type
_entity.pdbx_description
1 polymer ?
#
loop_
_entity_poly.entity_id
_entity_poly.type
_entity_poly.pdbx_seq_one_letter_code
_entity_poly.pdbx_strand_id
1 'polypeptide(L)' 'QIKREADWESLDIDSLDLVELAQIVEEEYGVKMREEDMKELKTVGDAVDFVAERAGS' A
#
# COMPACT_ATOMS: atom_id res chain seq x y z
N GLN A 1 4.12 12.30 11.79
CA GLN A 1 2.69 12.01 11.52
C GLN A 1 2.58 11.68 10.05
N ILE A 2 2.13 10.46 9.72
CA ILE A 2 1.92 10.07 8.32
C ILE A 2 0.64 10.75 7.82
N LYS A 3 0.72 11.39 6.66
CA LYS A 3 -0.40 12.05 5.97
C LYS A 3 -0.87 11.16 4.83
N ARG A 4 -2.16 11.22 4.47
CA ARG A 4 -2.70 10.42 3.36
C ARG A 4 -2.14 10.87 2.01
N GLU A 5 -1.78 12.14 1.92
CA GLU A 5 -1.22 12.79 0.75
C GLU A 5 0.28 12.51 0.58
N ALA A 6 0.91 11.86 1.56
CA ALA A 6 2.34 11.55 1.50
C ALA A 6 2.58 10.45 0.45
N ASP A 7 3.52 10.70 -0.45
CA ASP A 7 4.05 9.72 -1.38
C ASP A 7 5.16 8.87 -0.75
N TRP A 8 5.53 7.78 -1.43
CA TRP A 8 6.54 6.83 -0.95
C TRP A 8 7.92 7.47 -0.79
N GLU A 9 8.31 8.37 -1.71
CA GLU A 9 9.61 9.05 -1.67
C GLU A 9 9.71 9.98 -0.45
N SER A 10 8.64 10.72 -0.15
CA SER A 10 8.55 11.62 1.00
C SER A 10 8.59 10.88 2.35
N LEU A 11 8.31 9.58 2.33
CA LEU A 11 8.36 8.69 3.49
C LEU A 11 9.65 7.86 3.54
N ASP A 12 10.58 8.05 2.61
CA ASP A 12 11.83 7.27 2.49
C ASP A 12 11.56 5.76 2.34
N ILE A 13 10.45 5.40 1.68
CA ILE A 13 10.02 4.01 1.42
C ILE A 13 10.64 3.55 0.11
N ASP A 14 11.35 2.43 0.13
CA ASP A 14 11.92 1.82 -1.07
C ASP A 14 11.07 0.63 -1.59
N SER A 15 11.53 0.01 -2.68
CA SER A 15 10.80 -1.13 -3.30
C SER A 15 10.69 -2.37 -2.42
N LEU A 16 11.65 -2.60 -1.52
CA LEU A 16 11.64 -3.72 -0.58
C LEU A 16 10.62 -3.45 0.54
N ASP A 17 10.55 -2.22 1.04
CA ASP A 17 9.53 -1.82 2.02
C ASP A 17 8.12 -1.99 1.45
N LEU A 18 7.91 -1.68 0.16
CA LEU A 18 6.64 -1.91 -0.52
C LEU A 18 6.30 -3.40 -0.62
N VAL A 19 7.29 -4.27 -0.87
CA VAL A 19 7.07 -5.73 -0.87
C VAL A 19 6.65 -6.21 0.51
N GLU A 20 7.31 -5.74 1.57
CA GLU A 20 6.94 -6.08 2.94
C GLU A 20 5.53 -5.61 3.28
N LEU A 21 5.17 -4.36 2.92
CA LEU A 21 3.82 -3.83 3.09
C LEU A 21 2.77 -4.72 2.40
N ALA A 22 3.04 -5.14 1.16
CA ALA A 22 2.15 -6.01 0.41
C ALA A 22 1.95 -7.37 1.10
N GLN A 23 3.02 -7.94 1.68
CA GLN A 23 2.94 -9.19 2.44
C GLN A 23 2.11 -9.02 3.72
N ILE A 24 2.35 -7.95 4.48
CA ILE A 24 1.57 -7.64 5.70
C ILE A 24 0.09 -7.47 5.36
N VAL A 25 -0.23 -6.77 4.27
CA VAL A 25 -1.60 -6.56 3.83
C VAL A 25 -2.29 -7.88 3.42
N GLU A 26 -1.56 -8.77 2.74
CA GLU A 26 -2.07 -10.09 2.37
C GLU A 26 -2.31 -10.96 3.62
N GLU A 27 -1.41 -10.93 4.60
CA GLU A 27 -1.54 -11.69 5.85
C GLU A 27 -2.67 -11.18 6.76
N GLU A 28 -2.75 -9.86 6.96
CA GLU A 28 -3.68 -9.25 7.91
C GLU A 28 -5.10 -9.09 7.35
N TYR A 29 -5.22 -8.79 6.04
CA TYR A 29 -6.49 -8.47 5.40
C TYR A 29 -6.89 -9.45 4.28
N GLY A 30 -6.04 -10.41 3.93
CA GLY A 30 -6.29 -11.32 2.79
C GLY A 30 -6.26 -10.63 1.44
N VAL A 31 -5.78 -9.37 1.37
CA VAL A 31 -5.77 -8.57 0.15
C VAL A 31 -4.44 -8.76 -0.57
N LYS A 32 -4.49 -9.35 -1.77
CA LYS A 32 -3.30 -9.54 -2.59
C LYS A 32 -2.98 -8.30 -3.40
N MET A 33 -1.78 -7.73 -3.18
CA MET A 33 -1.27 -6.58 -3.93
C MET A 33 -0.18 -7.05 -4.91
N ARG A 34 -0.33 -6.80 -6.21
CA ARG A 34 0.71 -7.11 -7.21
C ARG A 34 1.61 -5.91 -7.43
N GLU A 35 2.80 -6.13 -7.97
CA GLU A 35 3.75 -5.06 -8.29
C GLU A 35 3.13 -3.96 -9.18
N GLU A 36 2.28 -4.34 -10.13
CA GLU A 36 1.54 -3.38 -10.99
C GLU A 36 0.57 -2.52 -10.18
N ASP A 37 -0.14 -3.13 -9.22
CA ASP A 37 -1.04 -2.40 -8.33
C ASP A 37 -0.22 -1.40 -7.50
N MET A 38 0.92 -1.82 -6.93
CA MET A 38 1.80 -0.97 -6.12
C MET A 38 2.42 0.21 -6.88
N LYS A 39 2.69 0.06 -8.18
CA LYS A 39 3.18 1.15 -9.05
C LYS A 39 2.12 2.21 -9.36
N GLU A 40 0.85 1.81 -9.35
CA GLU A 40 -0.29 2.71 -9.58
C GLU A 40 -0.66 3.49 -8.31
N LEU A 41 -0.40 2.92 -7.13
CA LEU A 41 -0.57 3.58 -5.84
C LEU A 41 0.56 4.60 -5.63
N LYS A 42 0.24 5.89 -5.50
CA LYS A 42 1.26 6.95 -5.39
C LYS A 42 1.38 7.50 -3.98
N THR A 43 0.32 7.38 -3.19
CA THR A 43 0.23 7.92 -1.85
C THR A 43 -0.25 6.89 -0.84
N VAL A 44 -0.01 7.16 0.44
CA VAL A 44 -0.56 6.37 1.55
C VAL A 44 -2.08 6.29 1.46
N GLY A 45 -2.75 7.37 1.05
CA GLY A 45 -4.20 7.41 0.87
C GLY A 45 -4.67 6.40 -0.16
N ASP A 46 -4.01 6.34 -1.32
CA ASP A 46 -4.35 5.40 -2.39
C ASP A 46 -4.24 3.96 -1.91
N ALA A 47 -3.17 3.62 -1.19
CA ALA A 47 -2.96 2.26 -0.69
C ALA A 47 -4.01 1.87 0.36
N VAL A 48 -4.35 2.78 1.28
CA VAL A 48 -5.41 2.54 2.27
C VAL A 48 -6.76 2.30 1.59
N ASP A 49 -7.10 3.11 0.58
CA ASP A 49 -8.37 2.98 -0.14
C ASP A 49 -8.41 1.66 -0.92
N PHE A 50 -7.32 1.29 -1.60
CA PHE A 50 -7.19 0.02 -2.31
C PHE A 50 -7.44 -1.19 -1.40
N VAL A 51 -6.88 -1.16 -0.19
CA VAL A 51 -7.05 -2.24 0.80
C VAL A 51 -8.47 -2.24 1.34
N ALA A 52 -9.01 -1.08 1.70
CA ALA A 52 -10.37 -0.96 2.23
C ALA A 52 -11.44 -1.46 1.25
N GLU A 53 -11.30 -1.15 -0.05
CA GLU A 53 -12.23 -1.61 -1.09
C GLU A 53 -12.22 -3.15 -1.23
N ARG A 54 -11.07 -3.79 -1.08
CA ARG A 54 -10.91 -5.24 -1.28
C ARG A 54 -11.16 -6.07 -0.02
N ALA A 55 -10.80 -5.56 1.16
CA ALA A 55 -10.97 -6.25 2.43
C ALA A 55 -12.45 -6.29 2.88
N GLY A 56 -13.28 -5.37 2.40
CA GLY A 56 -14.71 -5.29 2.72
C GLY A 56 -15.65 -6.05 1.77
N SER A 57 -15.12 -6.80 0.80
CA SER A 57 -15.89 -7.54 -0.20
C SER A 57 -15.98 -9.04 0.10
#